data_AF-A0A1B6BY25-F1
#
_entry.id   AF-A0A1B6BY25-F1
#
_cell.length_a   1.000
_cell.length_b   1.000
_cell.length_c   1.000
_cell.angle_alpha   90.00
_cell.angle_beta   90.00
_cell.angle_gamma   90.00
#
_symmetry.space_group_name_H-M   'P 1'
#
loop_
_entity.id
_entity.type
_entity.pdbx_description
1 polymer ?
#
loop_
_entity_poly.entity_id
_entity_poly.type
_entity_poly.pdbx_seq_one_letter_code
_entity_poly.pdbx_strand_id
1 'polypeptide(L)'
;MDEDYYLSFGLSGAPDKVQMLGSDIAVAYISAGRGYAVDYNITANSPCVKVLGQYKGVCRDDVIGAIDNNQLHNAERRNDGITYITYRRNLISSDPGDKEFKVDGPSQLIWAFGRLDANNEPSFHDVYPRGSISIELGSKETFDNCFPFIQTTKELKQAWERPKIIDRTLRTLTAVLGPSGGKKGYQGITGMPSNGLAWYINGLLIPEVWMRRGFTYGIRIFGGNDPHSAEFYNPLIITDEPHGGVERLSEQAQKNIRVLAGVQYTLRGQPRPTSSGPLCLARHKGVDRRLDDDFPTFRKFNQSLSFSCEEGEPAILEVSPNSSWPDTVYYNSYTHSNMGWKIHIVDSLSIAHTSNGIKQSYSSLNLVIFIFIYFI
;
A
#
# COMPACT_ATOMS: atom_id res chain seq x y z
N MET A 1 16.62 3.49 9.60
CA MET A 1 15.60 3.36 8.54
C MET A 1 16.08 2.29 7.57
N ASP A 2 15.33 1.21 7.36
CA ASP A 2 15.73 0.16 6.41
C ASP A 2 15.64 0.68 4.96
N GLU A 3 16.26 -0.04 4.01
CA GLU A 3 16.45 0.47 2.63
C GLU A 3 15.14 0.68 1.85
N ASP A 4 14.02 0.13 2.35
CA ASP A 4 12.69 0.23 1.75
C ASP A 4 11.81 1.29 2.43
N TYR A 5 12.40 2.21 3.21
CA TYR A 5 11.67 3.28 3.88
C TYR A 5 12.05 4.66 3.34
N TYR A 6 11.10 5.59 3.43
CA TYR A 6 11.28 6.98 3.08
C TYR A 6 10.87 7.91 4.23
N LEU A 7 11.46 9.10 4.21
CA LEU A 7 10.99 10.28 4.92
C LEU A 7 10.51 11.29 3.88
N SER A 8 9.35 11.91 4.10
CA SER A 8 8.95 13.09 3.36
C SER A 8 8.86 14.32 4.25
N PHE A 9 9.20 15.47 3.70
CA PHE A 9 9.17 16.76 4.39
C PHE A 9 8.93 17.88 3.39
N GLY A 10 8.09 18.85 3.74
CA GLY A 10 7.91 20.05 2.93
C GLY A 10 6.79 20.96 3.42
N LEU A 11 6.30 21.81 2.51
CA LEU A 11 5.27 22.79 2.80
C LEU A 11 3.88 22.20 2.64
N SER A 12 3.02 22.49 3.62
CA SER A 12 1.62 22.12 3.58
C SER A 12 0.91 22.70 2.35
N GLY A 13 -0.06 21.95 1.82
CA GLY A 13 -0.96 22.43 0.78
C GLY A 13 -1.82 23.62 1.21
N ALA A 14 -2.01 23.82 2.52
CA ALA A 14 -2.75 24.92 3.10
C ALA A 14 -1.85 25.81 3.98
N PRO A 15 -2.09 27.14 4.02
CA PRO A 15 -1.25 28.09 4.73
C PRO A 15 -1.42 28.06 6.26
N ASP A 16 -2.54 27.57 6.77
CA ASP A 16 -2.97 27.69 8.17
C ASP A 16 -3.16 26.32 8.88
N LYS A 17 -3.12 25.22 8.12
CA LYS A 17 -3.29 23.86 8.63
C LYS A 17 -2.43 22.86 7.89
N VAL A 18 -2.18 21.71 8.49
CA VAL A 18 -1.59 20.56 7.78
C VAL A 18 -2.57 20.02 6.77
N GLN A 19 -2.17 19.98 5.51
CA GLN A 19 -2.94 19.45 4.40
C GLN A 19 -1.99 18.80 3.40
N MET A 20 -2.15 17.50 3.14
CA MET A 20 -1.33 16.76 2.18
C MET A 20 -1.60 17.20 0.74
N LEU A 21 -2.87 17.27 0.34
CA LEU A 21 -3.28 17.73 -0.99
C LEU A 21 -2.76 19.15 -1.28
N GLY A 22 -2.04 19.29 -2.39
CA GLY A 22 -1.44 20.53 -2.85
C GLY A 22 -0.11 20.85 -2.18
N SER A 23 0.49 19.93 -1.42
CA SER A 23 1.82 20.11 -0.82
C SER A 23 2.95 19.96 -1.84
N ASP A 24 4.05 20.63 -1.55
CA ASP A 24 5.36 20.50 -2.20
C ASP A 24 6.29 19.87 -1.16
N ILE A 25 6.83 18.68 -1.48
CA ILE A 25 7.62 17.88 -0.55
C ILE A 25 8.87 17.31 -1.20
N ALA A 26 9.95 17.22 -0.41
CA ALA A 26 11.06 16.34 -0.73
C ALA A 26 10.78 14.94 -0.16
N VAL A 27 11.04 13.90 -0.94
CA VAL A 27 11.04 12.50 -0.51
C VAL A 27 12.49 12.02 -0.46
N ALA A 28 12.94 11.67 0.74
CA ALA A 28 14.31 11.28 1.04
C ALA A 28 14.39 9.81 1.48
N TYR A 29 15.34 9.08 0.90
CA TYR A 29 15.56 7.67 1.21
C TYR A 29 16.99 7.22 0.88
N ILE A 30 17.36 6.03 1.34
CA ILE A 30 18.60 5.35 0.94
C ILE A 30 18.21 4.05 0.25
N SER A 31 18.65 3.87 -1.00
CA SER A 31 18.42 2.65 -1.78
C SER A 31 19.74 2.16 -2.36
N ALA A 32 20.04 0.87 -2.18
CA ALA A 32 21.29 0.25 -2.62
C ALA A 32 22.55 1.04 -2.20
N GLY A 33 22.58 1.52 -0.94
CA GLY A 33 23.69 2.32 -0.39
C GLY A 33 23.82 3.75 -0.92
N ARG A 34 22.94 4.21 -1.83
CA ARG A 34 22.91 5.60 -2.32
C ARG A 34 21.77 6.37 -1.67
N GLY A 35 22.05 7.60 -1.25
CA GLY A 35 21.03 8.53 -0.78
C GLY A 35 20.30 9.24 -1.92
N TYR A 36 19.06 9.60 -1.64
CA TYR A 36 18.17 10.34 -2.53
C TYR A 36 17.41 11.39 -1.73
N ALA A 37 17.17 12.55 -2.35
CA ALA A 37 16.26 13.60 -1.89
C ALA A 37 15.62 14.18 -3.14
N VAL A 38 14.41 13.72 -3.44
CA VAL A 38 13.75 13.92 -4.73
C VAL A 38 12.54 14.82 -4.55
N ASP A 39 12.33 15.75 -5.48
CA ASP A 39 11.21 16.69 -5.45
C ASP A 39 9.89 16.07 -5.93
N TYR A 40 8.83 16.32 -5.18
CA TYR A 40 7.50 15.76 -5.40
C TYR A 40 6.40 16.80 -5.21
N ASN A 41 5.47 16.81 -6.14
CA ASN A 41 4.23 17.57 -6.05
C ASN A 41 3.03 16.65 -5.76
N ILE A 42 2.16 17.06 -4.84
CA ILE A 42 0.97 16.30 -4.43
C ILE A 42 -0.31 16.93 -5.02
N THR A 43 -0.85 16.30 -6.05
CA THR A 43 -2.07 16.76 -6.75
C THR A 43 -3.32 15.93 -6.42
N ALA A 44 -3.17 14.78 -5.76
CA ALA A 44 -4.25 13.95 -5.22
C ALA A 44 -3.73 13.09 -4.05
N ASN A 45 -4.61 12.56 -3.20
CA ASN A 45 -4.24 11.69 -2.08
C ASN A 45 -4.14 10.21 -2.52
N SER A 46 -3.42 9.97 -3.62
CA SER A 46 -3.08 8.66 -4.14
C SER A 46 -1.61 8.62 -4.58
N PRO A 47 -1.00 7.43 -4.69
CA PRO A 47 0.27 7.29 -5.40
C PRO A 47 0.22 7.92 -6.80
N CYS A 48 1.36 8.19 -7.40
CA CYS A 48 1.39 8.72 -8.76
C CYS A 48 0.72 7.76 -9.74
N VAL A 49 -0.37 8.19 -10.37
CA VAL A 49 -1.15 7.44 -11.36
C VAL A 49 -1.39 8.28 -12.61
N LYS A 50 -1.75 7.64 -13.72
CA LYS A 50 -2.01 8.31 -14.99
C LYS A 50 -3.52 8.51 -15.17
N VAL A 51 -3.96 9.75 -15.06
CA VAL A 51 -5.35 10.17 -15.28
C VAL A 51 -5.47 10.77 -16.68
N LEU A 52 -6.07 10.01 -17.61
CA LEU A 52 -6.33 10.45 -18.98
C LEU A 52 -5.10 11.04 -19.71
N GLY A 53 -3.92 10.48 -19.46
CA GLY A 53 -2.67 10.93 -20.08
C GLY A 53 -1.81 11.83 -19.20
N GLN A 54 -2.35 12.36 -18.10
CA GLN A 54 -1.63 13.23 -17.17
C GLN A 54 -1.32 12.51 -15.87
N TYR A 55 -0.15 12.76 -15.29
CA TYR A 55 0.18 12.20 -13.98
C TYR A 55 -0.48 13.03 -12.87
N LYS A 56 -1.12 12.33 -11.92
CA LYS A 56 -1.76 12.91 -10.73
C LYS A 56 -1.47 12.03 -9.50
N GLY A 57 -1.57 12.60 -8.31
CA GLY A 57 -1.22 11.94 -7.06
C GLY A 57 0.04 12.53 -6.44
N VAL A 58 0.78 11.71 -5.71
CA VAL A 58 2.11 12.01 -5.17
C VAL A 58 3.15 11.68 -6.23
N CYS A 59 3.47 12.64 -7.10
CA CYS A 59 4.32 12.44 -8.27
C CYS A 59 5.64 13.18 -8.14
N ARG A 60 6.72 12.57 -8.64
CA ARG A 60 7.99 13.26 -8.83
C ARG A 60 7.83 14.37 -9.85
N ASP A 61 8.59 15.45 -9.69
CA ASP A 61 8.53 16.58 -10.61
C ASP A 61 9.02 16.22 -12.01
N ASP A 62 10.07 15.42 -12.13
CA ASP A 62 10.57 14.92 -13.43
C ASP A 62 9.51 14.14 -14.23
N VAL A 63 8.58 13.46 -13.54
CA VAL A 63 7.50 12.66 -14.15
C VAL A 63 6.37 13.55 -14.70
N ILE A 64 6.10 14.69 -14.06
CA ILE A 64 5.06 15.64 -14.48
C ILE A 64 5.58 16.75 -15.41
N GLY A 65 6.87 16.72 -15.77
CA GLY A 65 7.53 17.73 -16.60
C GLY A 65 7.94 19.00 -15.84
N ALA A 66 7.97 18.91 -14.52
CA ALA A 66 8.50 19.89 -13.57
C ALA A 66 10.00 19.63 -13.34
N ILE A 67 10.63 20.43 -12.47
CA ILE A 67 12.08 20.47 -12.24
C ILE A 67 12.39 19.91 -10.86
N ASP A 68 12.98 18.71 -10.81
CA ASP A 68 13.62 18.21 -9.60
C ASP A 68 14.84 19.08 -9.26
N ASN A 69 14.66 20.00 -8.31
CA ASN A 69 15.66 21.01 -7.95
C ASN A 69 16.31 20.76 -6.58
N ASN A 70 15.96 19.64 -5.94
CA ASN A 70 16.62 19.19 -4.72
C ASN A 70 18.04 18.72 -5.02
N GLN A 71 19.01 19.19 -4.23
CA GLN A 71 20.42 18.83 -4.39
C GLN A 71 20.93 18.12 -3.15
N LEU A 72 21.14 16.81 -3.28
CA LEU A 72 21.69 15.98 -2.22
C LEU A 72 23.12 16.43 -1.88
N HIS A 73 23.40 16.58 -0.58
CA HIS A 73 24.73 16.89 -0.07
C HIS A 73 25.41 15.67 0.56
N ASN A 74 24.74 15.00 1.51
CA ASN A 74 25.25 13.80 2.17
C ASN A 74 24.10 12.86 2.53
N ALA A 75 24.37 11.56 2.52
CA ALA A 75 23.47 10.55 3.07
C ALA A 75 24.30 9.47 3.79
N GLU A 76 24.08 9.33 5.08
CA GLU A 76 24.81 8.38 5.92
C GLU A 76 23.87 7.65 6.88
N ARG A 77 24.12 6.35 7.08
CA ARG A 77 23.53 5.58 8.16
C ARG A 77 24.57 5.43 9.26
N ARG A 78 24.28 5.94 10.45
CA ARG A 78 25.16 5.85 11.60
C ARG A 78 24.97 4.55 12.36
N ASN A 79 25.97 4.21 13.18
CA ASN A 79 26.00 3.00 13.99
C ASN A 79 24.94 2.99 15.10
N ASP A 80 24.41 4.16 15.47
CA ASP A 80 23.28 4.31 16.41
C ASP A 80 21.92 3.99 15.77
N GLY A 81 21.89 3.64 14.49
CA GLY A 81 20.68 3.30 13.75
C GLY A 81 19.94 4.50 13.15
N ILE A 82 20.46 5.72 13.31
CA ILE A 82 19.91 6.94 12.73
C ILE A 82 20.44 7.14 11.31
N THR A 83 19.51 7.49 10.41
CA THR A 83 19.82 7.83 9.02
C THR A 83 19.79 9.35 8.87
N TYR A 84 20.87 9.94 8.38
CA TYR A 84 20.98 11.36 8.07
C TYR A 84 20.98 11.53 6.56
N ILE A 85 20.06 12.36 6.06
CA ILE A 85 20.04 12.80 4.67
C ILE A 85 20.02 14.32 4.68
N THR A 86 21.06 14.93 4.11
CA THR A 86 21.20 16.37 4.01
C THR A 86 21.12 16.75 2.55
N TYR A 87 20.21 17.64 2.22
CA TYR A 87 20.05 18.21 0.88
C TYR A 87 19.82 19.71 0.98
N ARG A 88 19.97 20.42 -0.14
CA ARG A 88 19.63 21.83 -0.27
C ARG A 88 18.60 22.03 -1.38
N ARG A 89 17.73 23.02 -1.21
CA ARG A 89 16.82 23.54 -2.24
C ARG A 89 16.80 25.06 -2.20
N ASN A 90 16.29 25.67 -3.25
CA ASN A 90 16.05 27.11 -3.24
C ASN A 90 14.78 27.44 -2.44
N LEU A 91 14.78 28.59 -1.76
CA LEU A 91 13.58 29.09 -1.06
C LEU A 91 12.49 29.53 -2.06
N ILE A 92 12.93 30.15 -3.16
CA ILE A 92 12.11 30.52 -4.31
C ILE A 92 12.57 29.67 -5.48
N SER A 93 11.69 28.82 -5.99
CA SER A 93 11.98 27.97 -7.14
C SER A 93 11.58 28.66 -8.44
N SER A 94 12.22 28.25 -9.54
CA SER A 94 11.78 28.59 -10.90
C SER A 94 10.64 27.70 -11.40
N ASP A 95 10.33 26.62 -10.66
CA ASP A 95 9.20 25.75 -10.96
C ASP A 95 7.88 26.38 -10.48
N PRO A 96 6.89 26.60 -11.37
CA PRO A 96 5.59 27.13 -10.99
C PRO A 96 4.77 26.20 -10.05
N GLY A 97 5.10 24.91 -10.02
CA GLY A 97 4.48 23.91 -9.16
C GLY A 97 4.95 23.95 -7.71
N ASP A 98 6.11 24.56 -7.46
CA ASP A 98 6.73 24.62 -6.14
C ASP A 98 6.13 25.72 -5.28
N LYS A 99 6.19 25.51 -3.97
CA LYS A 99 5.83 26.51 -2.98
C LYS A 99 7.05 27.28 -2.52
N GLU A 100 6.87 28.58 -2.37
CA GLU A 100 7.89 29.45 -1.77
C GLU A 100 8.01 29.19 -0.26
N PHE A 101 9.23 28.91 0.19
CA PHE A 101 9.59 28.88 1.61
C PHE A 101 9.84 30.31 2.09
N LYS A 102 8.79 30.93 2.64
CA LYS A 102 8.84 32.31 3.14
C LYS A 102 9.78 32.42 4.33
N VAL A 103 10.65 33.42 4.30
CA VAL A 103 11.47 33.82 5.45
C VAL A 103 10.67 34.66 6.44
N ASP A 104 9.66 35.38 5.97
CA ASP A 104 8.81 36.23 6.78
C ASP A 104 7.55 35.48 7.24
N GLY A 105 7.38 35.37 8.55
CA GLY A 105 6.20 34.79 9.19
C GLY A 105 6.18 33.25 9.21
N PRO A 106 5.13 32.67 9.81
CA PRO A 106 5.02 31.23 9.97
C PRO A 106 4.62 30.54 8.66
N SER A 107 5.31 29.44 8.35
CA SER A 107 4.95 28.50 7.29
C SER A 107 4.52 27.16 7.89
N GLN A 108 3.46 26.57 7.37
CA GLN A 108 2.99 25.25 7.81
C GLN A 108 3.75 24.14 7.11
N LEU A 109 4.27 23.20 7.91
CA LEU A 109 5.03 22.06 7.44
C LEU A 109 4.20 20.78 7.48
N ILE A 110 4.52 19.87 6.57
CA ILE A 110 4.07 18.49 6.60
C ILE A 110 5.27 17.55 6.55
N TRP A 111 5.17 16.42 7.23
CA TRP A 111 6.14 15.35 7.14
C TRP A 111 5.45 14.00 7.25
N ALA A 112 6.07 12.96 6.70
CA ALA A 112 5.61 11.60 6.88
C ALA A 112 6.76 10.61 6.78
N PHE A 113 6.54 9.42 7.30
CA PHE A 113 7.45 8.27 7.19
C PHE A 113 6.65 7.06 6.73
N GLY A 114 7.16 6.32 5.76
CA GLY A 114 6.48 5.17 5.20
C GLY A 114 7.43 4.28 4.42
N ARG A 115 6.86 3.28 3.74
CA ARG A 115 7.64 2.36 2.89
C ARG A 115 7.61 2.80 1.44
N LEU A 116 8.67 2.48 0.74
CA LEU A 116 8.80 2.63 -0.70
C LEU A 116 8.20 1.40 -1.39
N ASP A 117 7.60 1.63 -2.56
CA ASP A 117 7.16 0.56 -3.45
C ASP A 117 8.31 -0.02 -4.30
N ALA A 118 7.99 -0.97 -5.18
CA ALA A 118 8.97 -1.62 -6.06
C ALA A 118 9.67 -0.65 -7.04
N ASN A 119 9.13 0.56 -7.24
CA ASN A 119 9.70 1.60 -8.09
C ASN A 119 10.46 2.67 -7.29
N ASN A 120 10.68 2.45 -5.99
CA ASN A 120 11.18 3.47 -5.05
C ASN A 120 10.29 4.72 -4.99
N GLU A 121 8.97 4.55 -5.09
CA GLU A 121 8.00 5.63 -4.90
C GLU A 121 7.31 5.50 -3.53
N PRO A 122 6.95 6.63 -2.88
CA PRO A 122 6.34 6.59 -1.56
C PRO A 122 4.96 5.92 -1.58
N SER A 123 4.79 4.87 -0.78
CA SER A 123 3.48 4.29 -0.52
C SER A 123 2.71 5.11 0.54
N PHE A 124 1.58 4.58 1.02
CA PHE A 124 0.92 5.18 2.18
C PHE A 124 1.85 5.19 3.41
N HIS A 125 1.85 6.30 4.14
CA HIS A 125 2.73 6.51 5.27
C HIS A 125 2.27 5.77 6.55
N ASP A 126 3.23 5.33 7.35
CA ASP A 126 3.03 4.70 8.65
C ASP A 126 2.89 5.73 9.77
N VAL A 127 3.66 6.83 9.68
CA VAL A 127 3.76 7.85 10.73
C VAL A 127 3.66 9.23 10.08
N TYR A 128 2.79 10.06 10.64
CA TYR A 128 2.46 11.38 10.11
C TYR A 128 1.82 12.22 11.22
N PRO A 129 1.91 13.55 11.16
CA PRO A 129 1.51 14.44 12.24
C PRO A 129 0.01 14.37 12.53
N ARG A 130 -0.36 14.59 13.80
CA ARG A 130 -1.77 14.70 14.26
C ARG A 130 -2.34 16.12 14.11
N GLY A 131 -1.47 17.13 14.09
CA GLY A 131 -1.86 18.53 14.05
C GLY A 131 -0.81 19.37 13.35
N SER A 132 -1.11 20.66 13.25
CA SER A 132 -0.28 21.65 12.56
C SER A 132 1.09 21.82 13.20
N ILE A 133 2.13 21.96 12.37
CA ILE A 133 3.49 22.29 12.77
C ILE A 133 3.90 23.49 11.94
N SER A 134 4.13 24.62 12.61
CA SER A 134 4.61 25.85 11.96
C SER A 134 6.10 26.04 12.20
N ILE A 135 6.79 26.57 11.19
CA ILE A 135 8.17 27.03 11.29
C ILE A 135 8.26 28.50 10.86
N GLU A 136 9.15 29.26 11.50
CA GLU A 136 9.51 30.61 11.08
C GLU A 136 11.00 30.62 10.72
N LEU A 137 11.29 30.66 9.42
CA LEU A 137 12.66 30.48 8.91
C LEU A 137 13.54 31.73 9.12
N GLY A 138 12.95 32.92 9.13
CA GLY A 138 13.64 34.20 9.32
C GLY A 138 13.77 34.66 10.78
N SER A 139 13.48 33.79 11.76
CA SER A 139 13.59 34.15 13.18
C SER A 139 15.01 34.61 13.51
N LYS A 140 15.12 35.80 14.13
CA LYS A 140 16.41 36.33 14.63
C LYS A 140 16.88 35.64 15.90
N GLU A 141 15.97 35.07 16.66
CA GLU A 141 16.26 34.34 17.90
C GLU A 141 16.40 32.85 17.58
N THR A 142 17.52 32.26 18.01
CA THR A 142 17.73 30.82 17.94
C THR A 142 16.86 30.14 18.99
N PHE A 143 16.03 29.18 18.58
CA PHE A 143 15.27 28.32 19.49
C PHE A 143 15.68 26.87 19.27
N ASP A 144 15.94 26.15 20.36
CA ASP A 144 16.09 24.69 20.36
C ASP A 144 14.96 24.10 21.21
N ASN A 145 13.92 23.62 20.53
CA ASN A 145 12.81 22.90 21.13
C ASN A 145 12.86 21.41 20.76
N CYS A 146 14.01 20.92 20.30
CA CYS A 146 14.20 19.51 19.99
C CYS A 146 14.16 18.70 21.29
N PHE A 147 13.38 17.63 21.27
CA PHE A 147 13.38 16.64 22.34
C PHE A 147 14.08 15.37 21.83
N PRO A 148 14.78 14.62 22.71
CA PRO A 148 15.40 13.36 22.32
C PRO A 148 14.36 12.40 21.75
N PHE A 149 14.68 11.75 20.63
CA PHE A 149 13.86 10.66 20.11
C PHE A 149 13.90 9.49 21.10
N ILE A 150 12.80 9.24 21.81
CA ILE A 150 12.65 8.00 22.57
C ILE A 150 12.28 6.92 21.57
N GLN A 151 13.27 6.09 21.21
CA GLN A 151 13.07 4.94 20.34
C GLN A 151 12.23 3.91 21.09
N THR A 152 10.90 4.04 21.01
CA THR A 152 10.03 2.98 21.49
C THR A 152 10.06 1.92 20.40
N THR A 153 10.85 0.87 20.59
CA THR A 153 10.74 -0.36 19.78
C THR A 153 9.37 -0.96 20.07
N LYS A 154 8.35 -0.45 19.39
CA LYS A 154 7.00 -1.03 19.46
C LYS A 154 7.13 -2.44 18.91
N GLU A 155 6.72 -3.43 19.69
CA GLU A 155 6.75 -4.84 19.25
C GLU A 155 6.09 -4.96 17.87
N LEU A 156 6.65 -5.82 17.02
CA LEU A 156 6.08 -6.15 15.73
C LEU A 156 4.66 -6.67 15.96
N LYS A 157 3.68 -5.83 15.64
CA LYS A 157 2.28 -6.17 15.75
C LYS A 157 1.99 -7.30 14.76
N GLN A 158 1.56 -8.45 15.27
CA GLN A 158 1.17 -9.59 14.44
C GLN A 158 0.06 -9.17 13.47
N ALA A 159 0.22 -9.54 12.20
CA ALA A 159 -0.79 -9.34 11.17
C ALA A 159 -2.11 -9.99 11.57
N TRP A 160 -3.23 -9.43 11.12
CA TRP A 160 -4.52 -10.10 11.26
C TRP A 160 -4.52 -11.42 10.49
N GLU A 161 -5.35 -12.35 10.96
CA GLU A 161 -5.52 -13.64 10.30
C GLU A 161 -5.90 -13.43 8.83
N ARG A 162 -5.18 -14.12 7.94
CA ARG A 162 -5.39 -14.02 6.49
C ARG A 162 -6.68 -14.77 6.11
N PRO A 163 -7.72 -14.08 5.61
CA PRO A 163 -8.95 -14.73 5.22
C PRO A 163 -8.77 -15.58 3.96
N LYS A 164 -9.49 -16.69 3.87
CA LYS A 164 -9.48 -17.62 2.73
C LYS A 164 -10.90 -17.87 2.23
N ILE A 165 -11.09 -17.88 0.92
CA ILE A 165 -12.35 -18.25 0.26
C ILE A 165 -12.12 -19.58 -0.45
N ILE A 166 -12.58 -20.67 0.18
CA ILE A 166 -12.51 -22.04 -0.34
C ILE A 166 -13.94 -22.61 -0.31
N ASP A 167 -14.72 -22.33 -1.35
CA ASP A 167 -16.12 -22.78 -1.45
C ASP A 167 -16.38 -23.40 -2.83
N ARG A 168 -16.89 -24.64 -2.81
CA ARG A 168 -17.16 -25.43 -4.03
C ARG A 168 -18.37 -24.92 -4.80
N THR A 169 -19.31 -24.24 -4.14
CA THR A 169 -20.57 -23.75 -4.70
C THR A 169 -20.50 -22.28 -5.10
N LEU A 170 -19.60 -21.52 -4.47
CA LEU A 170 -19.43 -20.10 -4.78
C LEU A 170 -18.96 -19.91 -6.23
N ARG A 171 -19.76 -19.20 -7.02
CA ARG A 171 -19.44 -18.79 -8.40
C ARG A 171 -19.42 -17.29 -8.58
N THR A 172 -19.92 -16.54 -7.60
CA THR A 172 -19.98 -15.08 -7.67
C THR A 172 -19.23 -14.47 -6.49
N LEU A 173 -18.38 -13.50 -6.78
CA LEU A 173 -17.65 -12.72 -5.80
C LEU A 173 -18.05 -11.24 -5.94
N THR A 174 -18.02 -10.50 -4.84
CA THR A 174 -18.22 -9.05 -4.85
C THR A 174 -16.95 -8.37 -4.37
N ALA A 175 -16.41 -7.47 -5.18
CA ALA A 175 -15.21 -6.70 -4.91
C ALA A 175 -15.58 -5.22 -4.67
N VAL A 176 -15.20 -4.70 -3.51
CA VAL A 176 -15.38 -3.28 -3.12
C VAL A 176 -14.07 -2.71 -2.57
N LEU A 177 -13.96 -1.40 -2.43
CA LEU A 177 -12.76 -0.75 -1.89
C LEU A 177 -12.90 -0.43 -0.40
N GLY A 178 -11.78 -0.40 0.31
CA GLY A 178 -11.73 0.03 1.71
C GLY A 178 -10.30 0.32 2.17
N PRO A 179 -10.13 0.77 3.42
CA PRO A 179 -8.81 1.05 3.96
C PRO A 179 -8.00 -0.24 4.11
N SER A 180 -6.69 -0.14 3.96
CA SER A 180 -5.80 -1.31 3.98
C SER A 180 -5.54 -1.91 5.36
N GLY A 181 -6.00 -1.28 6.45
CA GLY A 181 -5.89 -1.83 7.82
C GLY A 181 -4.52 -1.68 8.47
N GLY A 182 -3.76 -0.65 8.09
CA GLY A 182 -2.45 -0.34 8.68
C GLY A 182 -1.41 -1.46 8.50
N LYS A 183 -0.53 -1.59 9.48
CA LYS A 183 0.54 -2.60 9.53
C LYS A 183 0.00 -3.99 9.79
N LYS A 184 -1.15 -4.12 10.46
CA LYS A 184 -1.79 -5.43 10.70
C LYS A 184 -2.58 -5.97 9.51
N GLY A 185 -3.07 -5.09 8.64
CA GLY A 185 -3.85 -5.43 7.46
C GLY A 185 -2.97 -5.81 6.28
N TYR A 186 -3.15 -5.13 5.13
CA TYR A 186 -2.48 -5.43 3.87
C TYR A 186 -0.98 -5.66 4.05
N GLN A 187 -0.27 -4.70 4.64
CA GLN A 187 1.18 -4.76 4.77
C GLN A 187 1.66 -5.95 5.62
N GLY A 188 1.00 -6.22 6.75
CA GLY A 188 1.34 -7.36 7.60
C GLY A 188 1.00 -8.70 6.94
N ILE A 189 -0.07 -8.74 6.13
CA ILE A 189 -0.52 -9.95 5.44
C ILE A 189 0.39 -10.28 4.25
N THR A 190 0.79 -9.28 3.46
CA THR A 190 1.50 -9.48 2.19
C THR A 190 3.01 -9.29 2.29
N GLY A 191 3.47 -8.53 3.28
CA GLY A 191 4.84 -8.01 3.36
C GLY A 191 5.11 -6.83 2.42
N MET A 192 4.15 -6.48 1.56
CA MET A 192 4.27 -5.41 0.57
C MET A 192 3.77 -4.07 1.14
N PRO A 193 4.31 -2.93 0.69
CA PRO A 193 3.79 -1.62 1.05
C PRO A 193 2.36 -1.45 0.53
N SER A 194 1.55 -0.66 1.25
CA SER A 194 0.16 -0.40 0.88
C SER A 194 0.00 1.01 0.33
N ASN A 195 -0.87 1.16 -0.66
CA ASN A 195 -1.26 2.47 -1.21
C ASN A 195 -2.43 3.11 -0.45
N GLY A 196 -2.79 2.54 0.71
CA GLY A 196 -3.78 3.07 1.62
C GLY A 196 -5.21 2.59 1.38
N LEU A 197 -5.51 2.13 0.17
CA LEU A 197 -6.72 1.37 -0.16
C LEU A 197 -6.38 -0.08 -0.50
N ALA A 198 -7.35 -0.97 -0.31
CA ALA A 198 -7.24 -2.38 -0.67
C ALA A 198 -8.61 -2.92 -1.11
N TRP A 199 -8.58 -4.02 -1.86
CA TRP A 199 -9.76 -4.77 -2.28
C TRP A 199 -10.34 -5.57 -1.12
N TYR A 200 -11.65 -5.46 -0.97
CA TYR A 200 -12.46 -6.28 -0.08
C TYR A 200 -13.28 -7.23 -0.94
N ILE A 201 -13.03 -8.53 -0.83
CA ILE A 201 -13.76 -9.56 -1.57
C ILE A 201 -14.73 -10.24 -0.61
N ASN A 202 -16.03 -10.16 -0.89
CA ASN A 202 -17.11 -10.63 -0.01
C ASN A 202 -16.99 -10.09 1.42
N GLY A 203 -16.55 -8.82 1.56
CA GLY A 203 -16.38 -8.15 2.85
C GLY A 203 -15.11 -8.53 3.62
N LEU A 204 -14.25 -9.38 3.06
CA LEU A 204 -12.96 -9.76 3.63
C LEU A 204 -11.86 -8.90 3.04
N LEU A 205 -10.94 -8.38 3.86
CA LEU A 205 -9.75 -7.65 3.39
C LEU A 205 -8.80 -8.61 2.68
N ILE A 206 -8.55 -8.37 1.39
CA ILE A 206 -7.62 -9.10 0.52
C ILE A 206 -7.51 -10.63 0.77
N PRO A 207 -8.61 -11.40 0.76
CA PRO A 207 -8.56 -12.83 1.00
C PRO A 207 -7.80 -13.55 -0.11
N GLU A 208 -7.23 -14.70 0.23
CA GLU A 208 -6.84 -15.66 -0.78
C GLU A 208 -8.08 -16.39 -1.31
N VAL A 209 -8.21 -16.50 -2.62
CA VAL A 209 -9.38 -17.09 -3.28
C VAL A 209 -8.97 -18.37 -3.99
N TRP A 210 -9.71 -19.46 -3.84
CA TRP A 210 -9.48 -20.68 -4.63
C TRP A 210 -10.51 -20.79 -5.75
N MET A 211 -10.01 -20.90 -6.98
CA MET A 211 -10.84 -21.13 -8.16
C MET A 211 -10.46 -22.46 -8.81
N ARG A 212 -11.47 -23.19 -9.28
CA ARG A 212 -11.28 -24.48 -9.93
C ARG A 212 -11.20 -24.31 -11.45
N ARG A 213 -10.24 -24.98 -12.08
CA ARG A 213 -10.15 -25.02 -13.55
C ARG A 213 -11.41 -25.60 -14.18
N GLY A 214 -11.83 -25.01 -15.30
CA GLY A 214 -13.02 -25.42 -16.06
C GLY A 214 -14.34 -24.91 -15.49
N PHE A 215 -14.34 -24.11 -14.42
CA PHE A 215 -15.52 -23.40 -13.92
C PHE A 215 -15.45 -21.92 -14.25
N THR A 216 -16.60 -21.35 -14.58
CA THR A 216 -16.78 -19.90 -14.76
C THR A 216 -17.15 -19.25 -13.43
N TYR A 217 -16.49 -18.16 -13.11
CA TYR A 217 -16.74 -17.31 -11.94
C TYR A 217 -17.09 -15.89 -12.42
N GLY A 218 -18.04 -15.23 -11.75
CA GLY A 218 -18.37 -13.83 -11.99
C GLY A 218 -17.92 -12.95 -10.82
N ILE A 219 -17.12 -11.93 -11.09
CA ILE A 219 -16.70 -10.95 -10.08
C ILE A 219 -17.49 -9.65 -10.32
N ARG A 220 -18.34 -9.28 -9.37
CA ARG A 220 -19.08 -8.02 -9.34
C ARG A 220 -18.18 -6.94 -8.73
N ILE A 221 -17.85 -5.91 -9.50
CA ILE A 221 -16.79 -4.96 -9.16
C ILE A 221 -17.38 -3.58 -8.93
N PHE A 222 -17.08 -3.02 -7.77
CA PHE A 222 -17.45 -1.67 -7.35
C PHE A 222 -16.19 -0.83 -7.06
N GLY A 223 -15.36 -0.66 -8.10
CA GLY A 223 -14.05 -0.03 -8.02
C GLY A 223 -14.00 1.46 -8.36
N GLY A 224 -15.14 2.04 -8.74
CA GLY A 224 -15.25 3.38 -9.30
C GLY A 224 -15.05 3.40 -10.82
N ASN A 225 -15.92 4.15 -11.50
CA ASN A 225 -16.04 4.20 -12.95
C ASN A 225 -15.74 5.59 -13.56
N ASP A 226 -15.31 6.55 -12.74
CA ASP A 226 -14.84 7.85 -13.22
C ASP A 226 -13.33 7.83 -13.53
N PRO A 227 -12.91 7.80 -14.81
CA PRO A 227 -11.50 7.79 -15.18
C PRO A 227 -10.76 9.10 -14.88
N HIS A 228 -11.44 10.16 -14.43
CA HIS A 228 -10.82 11.41 -13.97
C HIS A 228 -10.37 11.35 -12.51
N SER A 229 -10.82 10.35 -11.76
CA SER A 229 -10.50 10.19 -10.35
C SER A 229 -9.14 9.51 -10.17
N ALA A 230 -8.15 10.27 -9.71
CA ALA A 230 -6.83 9.73 -9.36
C ALA A 230 -6.89 8.77 -8.16
N GLU A 231 -7.87 8.92 -7.27
CA GLU A 231 -7.95 8.16 -6.01
C GLU A 231 -8.88 6.94 -6.15
N PHE A 232 -9.98 7.09 -6.90
CA PHE A 232 -11.10 6.14 -6.86
C PHE A 232 -11.40 5.49 -8.21
N TYR A 233 -10.54 5.59 -9.22
CA TYR A 233 -10.67 4.80 -10.44
C TYR A 233 -9.85 3.51 -10.34
N ASN A 234 -10.48 2.40 -9.95
CA ASN A 234 -9.80 1.11 -9.73
C ASN A 234 -10.48 -0.04 -10.48
N PRO A 235 -10.29 -0.16 -11.80
CA PRO A 235 -10.72 -1.35 -12.54
C PRO A 235 -9.99 -2.59 -12.02
N LEU A 236 -10.71 -3.69 -11.79
CA LEU A 236 -10.10 -4.92 -11.27
C LEU A 236 -9.62 -5.82 -12.42
N ILE A 237 -8.37 -6.26 -12.33
CA ILE A 237 -7.75 -7.17 -13.29
C ILE A 237 -7.31 -8.46 -12.59
N ILE A 238 -7.11 -9.53 -13.38
CA ILE A 238 -6.39 -10.71 -12.94
C ILE A 238 -5.12 -10.85 -13.78
N THR A 239 -3.98 -10.99 -13.13
CA THR A 239 -2.65 -11.01 -13.75
C THR A 239 -1.75 -12.05 -13.07
N ASP A 240 -0.66 -12.46 -13.72
CA ASP A 240 0.39 -13.27 -13.07
C ASP A 240 1.43 -12.42 -12.31
N GLU A 241 1.29 -11.09 -12.37
CA GLU A 241 2.15 -10.14 -11.67
C GLU A 241 1.55 -9.74 -10.30
N PRO A 242 2.31 -9.84 -9.19
CA PRO A 242 1.79 -9.63 -7.83
C PRO A 242 1.39 -8.20 -7.46
N HIS A 243 1.99 -7.17 -8.07
CA HIS A 243 1.83 -5.78 -7.68
C HIS A 243 0.64 -5.08 -8.35
N GLY A 244 0.22 -5.46 -9.56
CA GLY A 244 -0.82 -4.74 -10.29
C GLY A 244 -0.34 -3.39 -10.82
N GLY A 245 -1.22 -2.38 -10.86
CA GLY A 245 -0.84 -1.03 -11.33
C GLY A 245 -0.26 -1.04 -12.75
N VAL A 246 -0.80 -1.88 -13.63
CA VAL A 246 -0.28 -2.15 -14.98
C VAL A 246 -0.07 -0.87 -15.79
N GLU A 247 -0.93 0.13 -15.61
CA GLU A 247 -0.81 1.41 -16.30
C GLU A 247 0.50 2.16 -16.00
N ARG A 248 1.09 1.94 -14.83
CA ARG A 248 2.34 2.57 -14.39
C ARG A 248 3.59 1.87 -14.88
N LEU A 249 3.46 0.63 -15.36
CA LEU A 249 4.59 -0.13 -15.88
C LEU A 249 5.07 0.45 -17.21
N SER A 250 6.38 0.38 -17.46
CA SER A 250 6.95 0.70 -18.77
C SER A 250 6.40 -0.22 -19.85
N GLU A 251 6.40 0.21 -21.11
CA GLU A 251 5.92 -0.63 -22.22
C GLU A 251 6.65 -1.98 -22.28
N GLN A 252 7.94 -2.01 -21.92
CA GLN A 252 8.71 -3.24 -21.88
C GLN A 252 8.27 -4.16 -20.73
N ALA A 253 8.00 -3.60 -19.55
CA ALA A 253 7.49 -4.36 -18.42
C ALA A 253 6.07 -4.89 -18.69
N GLN A 254 5.20 -4.08 -19.31
CA GLN A 254 3.85 -4.50 -19.71
C GLN A 254 3.85 -5.69 -20.67
N LYS A 255 4.84 -5.78 -21.57
CA LYS A 255 5.01 -6.93 -22.48
C LYS A 255 5.43 -8.22 -21.78
N ASN A 256 6.03 -8.11 -20.60
CA ASN A 256 6.57 -9.25 -19.84
C ASN A 256 5.58 -9.80 -18.82
N ILE A 257 4.42 -9.17 -18.65
CA ILE A 257 3.36 -9.61 -17.74
C ILE A 257 2.18 -10.15 -18.55
N ARG A 258 1.43 -11.09 -17.96
CA ARG A 258 0.22 -11.61 -18.58
C ARG A 258 -1.00 -11.19 -17.77
N VAL A 259 -1.73 -10.23 -18.30
CA VAL A 259 -3.09 -9.92 -17.81
C VAL A 259 -4.05 -10.96 -18.36
N LEU A 260 -4.56 -11.80 -17.48
CA LEU A 260 -5.41 -12.95 -17.78
C LEU A 260 -6.89 -12.56 -17.92
N ALA A 261 -7.32 -11.49 -17.25
CA ALA A 261 -8.69 -10.98 -17.31
C ALA A 261 -8.76 -9.50 -16.94
N GLY A 262 -9.81 -8.81 -17.43
CA GLY A 262 -10.13 -7.42 -17.07
C GLY A 262 -9.46 -6.35 -17.94
N VAL A 263 -8.75 -6.77 -19.00
CA VAL A 263 -8.12 -5.87 -19.99
C VAL A 263 -8.46 -6.35 -21.40
N GLN A 264 -8.75 -5.38 -22.28
CA GLN A 264 -8.78 -5.56 -23.72
C GLN A 264 -7.62 -4.80 -24.36
N TYR A 265 -7.07 -5.33 -25.43
CA TYR A 265 -6.00 -4.69 -26.17
C TYR A 265 -6.57 -4.01 -27.42
N THR A 266 -6.20 -2.76 -27.63
CA THR A 266 -6.50 -2.04 -28.88
C THR A 266 -5.75 -2.67 -30.06
N LEU A 267 -6.11 -2.30 -31.30
CA LEU A 267 -5.37 -2.71 -32.51
C LEU A 267 -3.88 -2.33 -32.47
N ARG A 268 -3.52 -1.30 -31.69
CA ARG A 268 -2.13 -0.85 -31.48
C ARG A 268 -1.43 -1.57 -30.32
N GLY A 269 -2.07 -2.58 -29.72
CA GLY A 269 -1.54 -3.33 -28.59
C GLY A 269 -1.58 -2.60 -27.25
N GLN A 270 -2.25 -1.44 -27.16
CA GLN A 270 -2.38 -0.73 -25.88
C GLN A 270 -3.46 -1.40 -25.00
N PRO A 271 -3.17 -1.71 -23.73
CA PRO A 271 -4.14 -2.25 -22.79
C PRO A 271 -5.19 -1.21 -22.39
N ARG A 272 -6.44 -1.65 -22.26
CA ARG A 272 -7.58 -0.87 -21.78
C ARG A 272 -8.37 -1.69 -20.76
N PRO A 273 -8.59 -1.20 -19.54
CA PRO A 273 -9.38 -1.93 -18.55
C PRO A 273 -10.84 -2.02 -18.99
N THR A 274 -11.50 -3.13 -18.66
CA THR A 274 -12.91 -3.38 -19.04
C THR A 274 -13.85 -3.54 -17.85
N SER A 275 -13.33 -3.40 -16.65
CA SER A 275 -13.97 -3.85 -15.41
C SER A 275 -14.19 -2.70 -14.42
N SER A 276 -14.68 -1.56 -14.94
CA SER A 276 -14.98 -0.35 -14.17
C SER A 276 -16.47 -0.28 -13.82
N GLY A 277 -16.82 -0.52 -12.55
CA GLY A 277 -18.18 -0.37 -12.01
C GLY A 277 -18.31 0.82 -11.05
N PRO A 278 -19.53 1.18 -10.61
CA PRO A 278 -19.76 2.29 -9.67
C PRO A 278 -18.93 2.13 -8.38
N LEU A 279 -18.63 3.22 -7.69
CA LEU A 279 -17.80 3.13 -6.49
C LEU A 279 -18.61 2.59 -5.31
N CYS A 280 -18.08 1.56 -4.64
CA CYS A 280 -18.47 1.27 -3.26
C CYS A 280 -17.25 1.25 -2.36
N LEU A 281 -17.25 2.11 -1.34
CA LEU A 281 -16.09 2.39 -0.52
C LEU A 281 -16.43 2.32 0.97
N ALA A 282 -15.68 1.49 1.69
CA ALA A 282 -15.62 1.51 3.14
C ALA A 282 -14.77 2.70 3.62
N ARG A 283 -15.25 3.44 4.61
CA ARG A 283 -14.54 4.57 5.23
C ARG A 283 -14.60 4.48 6.75
N HIS A 284 -13.59 5.02 7.43
CA HIS A 284 -13.62 5.20 8.87
C HIS A 284 -14.77 6.14 9.28
N LYS A 285 -15.49 5.79 10.35
CA LYS A 285 -16.56 6.62 10.90
C LYS A 285 -16.11 7.30 12.20
N GLY A 286 -15.45 8.44 12.09
CA GLY A 286 -14.97 9.22 13.23
C GLY A 286 -13.81 8.61 14.02
N VAL A 287 -13.23 7.51 13.52
CA VAL A 287 -12.04 6.87 14.09
C VAL A 287 -10.81 7.38 13.34
N ASP A 288 -9.79 7.80 14.10
CA ASP A 288 -8.49 8.18 13.52
C ASP A 288 -7.81 6.94 12.91
N ARG A 289 -7.49 7.02 11.62
CA ARG A 289 -6.80 5.97 10.86
C ARG A 289 -5.45 5.56 11.47
N ARG A 290 -4.79 6.45 12.22
CA ARG A 290 -3.54 6.12 12.94
C ARG A 290 -3.73 5.02 14.00
N LEU A 291 -4.98 4.72 14.36
CA LEU A 291 -5.36 3.71 15.34
C LEU A 291 -5.77 2.37 14.70
N ASP A 292 -5.66 2.21 13.38
CA ASP A 292 -6.02 0.98 12.68
C ASP A 292 -5.32 -0.25 13.29
N ASP A 293 -4.05 -0.10 13.65
CA ASP A 293 -3.26 -1.17 14.24
C ASP A 293 -3.68 -1.55 15.67
N ASP A 294 -4.51 -0.76 16.33
CA ASP A 294 -4.97 -1.00 17.70
C ASP A 294 -6.19 -1.94 17.73
N PHE A 295 -6.82 -2.19 16.57
CA PHE A 295 -7.84 -3.22 16.48
C PHE A 295 -7.22 -4.63 16.64
N PRO A 296 -7.79 -5.48 17.51
CA PRO A 296 -7.22 -6.80 17.78
C PRO A 296 -7.44 -7.78 16.62
N THR A 297 -8.53 -7.63 15.86
CA THR A 297 -8.87 -8.49 14.72
C THR A 297 -9.46 -7.68 13.58
N PHE A 298 -9.31 -8.18 12.35
CA PHE A 298 -9.95 -7.61 11.17
C PHE A 298 -11.46 -7.47 11.32
N ARG A 299 -12.14 -8.44 11.96
CA ARG A 299 -13.58 -8.39 12.19
C ARG A 299 -13.99 -7.12 12.96
N LYS A 300 -13.28 -6.78 14.04
CA LYS A 300 -13.58 -5.57 14.82
C LYS A 300 -13.26 -4.29 14.03
N PHE A 301 -12.17 -4.30 13.27
CA PHE A 301 -11.82 -3.20 12.37
C PHE A 301 -12.92 -2.97 11.32
N ASN A 302 -13.34 -4.02 10.60
CA ASN A 302 -14.35 -3.94 9.56
C ASN A 302 -15.72 -3.46 10.09
N GLN A 303 -16.09 -3.86 11.31
CA GLN A 303 -17.30 -3.38 11.98
C GLN A 303 -17.27 -1.88 12.33
N SER A 304 -16.08 -1.27 12.40
CA SER A 304 -15.93 0.17 12.64
C SER A 304 -16.08 1.03 11.37
N LEU A 305 -16.09 0.39 10.20
CA LEU A 305 -16.19 1.06 8.92
C LEU A 305 -17.64 1.29 8.51
N SER A 306 -17.88 2.36 7.75
CA SER A 306 -19.13 2.63 7.07
C SER A 306 -18.97 2.50 5.56
N PHE A 307 -19.83 1.72 4.91
CA PHE A 307 -19.84 1.55 3.46
C PHE A 307 -20.76 2.60 2.82
N SER A 308 -20.28 3.22 1.74
CA SER A 308 -21.04 4.12 0.88
C SER A 308 -20.87 3.64 -0.55
N CYS A 309 -21.97 3.26 -1.18
CA CYS A 309 -22.00 2.81 -2.57
C CYS A 309 -22.80 3.80 -3.42
N GLU A 310 -22.28 4.13 -4.59
CA GLU A 310 -22.98 4.85 -5.65
C GLU A 310 -24.06 3.96 -6.29
N GLU A 311 -25.08 4.59 -6.86
CA GLU A 311 -26.12 3.89 -7.61
C GLU A 311 -25.59 3.33 -8.93
N GLY A 312 -26.11 2.17 -9.34
CA GLY A 312 -25.79 1.55 -10.62
C GLY A 312 -25.47 0.06 -10.52
N GLU A 313 -25.40 -0.59 -11.67
CA GLU A 313 -25.03 -1.99 -11.77
C GLU A 313 -23.51 -2.17 -11.70
N PRO A 314 -23.00 -3.21 -11.03
CA PRO A 314 -21.58 -3.49 -10.98
C PRO A 314 -21.04 -3.86 -12.37
N ALA A 315 -19.76 -3.59 -12.59
CA ALA A 315 -19.05 -4.26 -13.68
C ALA A 315 -18.93 -5.75 -13.33
N ILE A 316 -19.22 -6.62 -14.29
CA ILE A 316 -19.09 -8.07 -14.12
C ILE A 316 -17.87 -8.54 -14.92
N LEU A 317 -16.87 -9.06 -14.21
CA LEU A 317 -15.73 -9.73 -14.82
C LEU A 317 -15.96 -11.25 -14.75
N GLU A 318 -16.27 -11.86 -15.88
CA GLU A 318 -16.38 -13.32 -16.00
C GLU A 318 -15.00 -13.93 -16.26
N VAL A 319 -14.64 -14.94 -15.47
CA VAL A 319 -13.34 -15.62 -15.57
C VAL A 319 -13.51 -17.12 -15.53
N SER A 320 -12.84 -17.81 -16.44
CA SER A 320 -12.88 -19.28 -16.56
C SER A 320 -11.45 -19.83 -16.60
N PRO A 321 -10.80 -20.01 -15.43
CA PRO A 321 -9.45 -20.54 -15.37
C PRO A 321 -9.36 -21.89 -16.09
N ASN A 322 -8.33 -22.08 -16.89
CA ASN A 322 -8.10 -23.32 -17.66
C ASN A 322 -6.65 -23.81 -17.45
N SER A 323 -6.23 -24.81 -18.21
CA SER A 323 -4.89 -25.40 -18.08
C SER A 323 -3.74 -24.46 -18.44
N SER A 324 -3.99 -23.34 -19.14
CA SER A 324 -2.95 -22.35 -19.45
C SER A 324 -2.74 -21.30 -18.35
N TRP A 325 -3.65 -21.24 -17.36
CA TRP A 325 -3.53 -20.36 -16.21
C TRP A 325 -2.53 -20.93 -15.21
N PRO A 326 -1.61 -20.12 -14.65
CA PRO A 326 -0.72 -20.55 -13.57
C PRO A 326 -1.53 -20.96 -12.33
N ASP A 327 -0.93 -21.77 -11.48
CA ASP A 327 -1.55 -22.19 -10.20
C ASP A 327 -1.73 -21.02 -9.22
N THR A 328 -0.99 -19.93 -9.38
CA THR A 328 -1.15 -18.70 -8.60
C THR A 328 -1.20 -17.52 -9.54
N VAL A 329 -2.28 -16.74 -9.42
CA VAL A 329 -2.49 -15.47 -10.11
C VAL A 329 -2.94 -14.45 -9.08
N TYR A 330 -3.06 -13.18 -9.48
CA TYR A 330 -3.33 -12.08 -8.58
C TYR A 330 -4.49 -11.24 -9.10
N TYR A 331 -5.46 -10.96 -8.25
CA TYR A 331 -6.42 -9.88 -8.51
C TYR A 331 -5.83 -8.58 -8.01
N ASN A 332 -5.88 -7.51 -8.82
CA ASN A 332 -5.34 -6.21 -8.45
C ASN A 332 -6.09 -5.08 -9.14
N SER A 333 -5.80 -3.84 -8.74
CA SER A 333 -6.22 -2.66 -9.50
C SER A 333 -5.35 -2.49 -10.75
N TYR A 334 -5.96 -2.08 -11.86
CA TYR A 334 -5.24 -1.76 -13.10
C TYR A 334 -4.38 -0.49 -12.96
N THR A 335 -4.83 0.48 -12.17
CA THR A 335 -4.24 1.82 -12.04
C THR A 335 -3.29 1.93 -10.86
N HIS A 336 -3.60 1.25 -9.76
CA HIS A 336 -2.86 1.31 -8.51
C HIS A 336 -2.18 -0.02 -8.20
N SER A 337 -0.94 0.04 -7.73
CA SER A 337 -0.24 -1.14 -7.24
C SER A 337 -0.76 -1.58 -5.87
N ASN A 338 -0.44 -2.81 -5.46
CA ASN A 338 -0.57 -3.33 -4.11
C ASN A 338 -1.96 -3.13 -3.46
N MET A 339 -3.03 -3.43 -4.19
CA MET A 339 -4.40 -3.32 -3.68
C MET A 339 -5.09 -4.67 -3.48
N GLY A 340 -4.66 -5.71 -4.17
CA GLY A 340 -5.26 -7.04 -4.09
C GLY A 340 -4.26 -8.13 -3.72
N TRP A 341 -4.64 -9.38 -3.97
CA TRP A 341 -3.90 -10.54 -3.51
C TRP A 341 -4.13 -11.78 -4.39
N LYS A 342 -3.86 -12.96 -3.83
CA LYS A 342 -3.74 -14.21 -4.57
C LYS A 342 -5.08 -14.87 -4.89
N ILE A 343 -5.15 -15.43 -6.09
CA ILE A 343 -6.08 -16.47 -6.48
C ILE A 343 -5.26 -17.74 -6.75
N HIS A 344 -5.62 -18.81 -6.05
CA HIS A 344 -5.07 -20.14 -6.27
C HIS A 344 -5.94 -20.89 -7.27
N ILE A 345 -5.36 -21.28 -8.39
CA ILE A 345 -6.03 -22.04 -9.45
C ILE A 345 -5.72 -23.52 -9.24
N VAL A 346 -6.77 -24.31 -9.03
CA VAL A 346 -6.65 -25.74 -8.69
C VAL A 346 -7.51 -26.62 -9.59
N ASP A 347 -7.15 -27.89 -9.72
CA ASP A 347 -7.97 -28.85 -10.48
C ASP A 347 -9.14 -29.39 -9.66
N SER A 348 -8.93 -29.48 -8.33
CA SER A 348 -9.96 -29.88 -7.37
C SER A 348 -9.83 -29.07 -6.07
N LEU A 349 -10.97 -28.69 -5.51
CA LEU A 349 -11.05 -28.07 -4.18
C LEU A 349 -11.10 -29.17 -3.13
N SER A 350 -9.98 -29.85 -2.87
CA SER A 350 -9.88 -30.75 -1.72
C SER A 350 -9.84 -29.91 -0.44
N ILE A 351 -10.66 -30.27 0.55
CA ILE A 351 -10.65 -29.59 1.85
C ILE A 351 -9.33 -29.99 2.51
N ALA A 352 -8.34 -29.10 2.50
CA ALA A 352 -7.28 -29.19 3.48
C ALA A 352 -7.92 -28.81 4.83
N HIS A 353 -8.54 -29.79 5.49
CA HIS A 353 -8.76 -29.69 6.92
C HIS A 353 -7.36 -29.57 7.51
N THR A 354 -6.98 -28.35 7.91
CA THR A 354 -5.94 -28.15 8.92
C THR A 354 -6.44 -28.80 10.19
N SER A 355 -6.29 -30.11 10.28
CA SER A 355 -6.22 -30.79 11.55
C SER A 355 -4.92 -30.30 12.18
N ASN A 356 -5.05 -29.43 13.18
CA ASN A 356 -4.06 -29.35 14.23
C ASN A 356 -4.08 -30.71 14.94
N GLY A 357 -3.44 -31.70 14.33
CA GLY A 357 -3.08 -32.94 14.98
C GLY A 357 -2.10 -32.57 16.07
N ILE A 358 -2.60 -32.48 17.29
CA ILE A 358 -1.78 -32.49 18.50
C ILE A 358 -0.87 -33.72 18.37
N LYS A 359 0.39 -33.52 17.99
CA LYS A 359 1.41 -34.54 18.21
C LYS A 359 1.60 -34.61 19.72
N GLN A 360 0.84 -35.48 20.37
CA GLN A 360 1.18 -35.95 21.71
C GLN A 360 2.55 -36.62 21.60
N SER A 361 3.57 -35.90 22.05
CA SER A 361 4.89 -36.47 22.29
C SER A 361 4.77 -37.38 23.50
N TYR A 362 4.69 -38.69 23.28
CA TYR A 362 4.88 -39.66 24.35
C TYR A 362 6.37 -39.64 24.72
N SER A 363 6.69 -38.92 25.80
CA SER A 363 7.97 -39.02 26.50
C SER A 363 8.05 -40.41 27.16
N SER A 364 8.82 -41.32 26.57
CA SER A 364 9.23 -42.55 27.24
C SER A 364 10.18 -42.20 28.39
N LEU A 365 9.68 -42.21 29.62
CA LEU A 365 10.50 -42.22 30.82
C LEU A 365 11.25 -43.55 30.90
N ASN A 366 12.56 -43.52 30.65
CA ASN A 366 13.44 -44.63 31.02
C ASN A 366 13.57 -44.67 32.55
N LEU A 367 12.98 -45.69 33.16
CA LEU A 367 13.14 -46.01 34.57
C LEU A 367 14.53 -46.61 34.77
N VAL A 368 15.49 -45.84 35.26
CA VAL A 368 16.80 -46.35 35.70
C VAL A 368 16.64 -46.95 37.10
N ILE A 369 16.56 -48.27 37.18
CA ILE A 369 16.60 -49.01 38.44
C ILE A 369 18.07 -49.10 38.88
N PHE A 370 18.44 -48.38 39.94
CA PHE A 370 19.70 -48.59 40.64
C PHE A 370 19.57 -49.82 41.55
N ILE A 371 20.21 -50.92 41.16
CA ILE A 371 20.43 -52.06 42.05
C ILE A 371 21.63 -51.73 42.94
N PHE A 372 21.39 -51.47 44.22
CA PHE A 372 22.44 -51.43 45.23
C PHE A 372 22.81 -52.87 45.61
N ILE A 373 23.98 -53.32 45.18
CA ILE A 373 24.67 -54.47 45.77
C ILE A 373 25.64 -53.90 46.81
N TYR A 374 25.33 -54.10 48.08
CA TYR A 374 26.32 -53.97 49.16
C TYR A 374 26.73 -55.37 49.59
N PHE A 375 28.01 -55.68 49.36
CA PHE A 375 28.75 -56.70 50.08
C PHE A 375 29.09 -56.14 51.48
N ILE A 376 28.69 -56.85 52.52
CA ILE A 376 29.48 -57.33 53.67
C ILE A 376 28.60 -58.29 54.47
#